data_AF-A0A2T7D159-F1
#
_entry.id   AF-A0A2T7D159-F1
#
_cell.length_a   1.000
_cell.length_b   1.000
_cell.length_c   1.000
_cell.angle_alpha   90.00
_cell.angle_beta   90.00
_cell.angle_gamma   90.00
#
_symmetry.space_group_name_H-M   'P 1'
#
loop_
_entity.id
_entity.type
_entity.pdbx_description
1 polymer ?
#
loop_
_entity_poly.entity_id
_entity_poly.type
_entity_poly.pdbx_seq_one_letter_code
_entity_poly.pdbx_strand_id
1 'polypeptide(L)'
;MQSMQQELVRSALSLLYKVWKKVKLLRSSADGNNRKNQLQSREYEISKAIFNLSIELASPACLEPDVVRKSIFGQAESNFENFVLAYWEKSPNLYRRKQNTQNDDPVFAALNSAFNLGTTPDAIIESFIKGLVSCPAIASDELDINSFLHEVHDSLGDAIKYRQDIRVLRTEDPSDQTSRVYAREEHFFDDGTVFLDEEAFAKKCKHAFKKGYSVALRGLEFRSKKVAAIASALADLFGQPSVGANIYFSPPRSQGLARHYDDHCVLVWQLLGCKKWMIWPNPKPLLPRLYEPFDPLDCTLDDNSGRVEVLHEGDMMYIPRGYVHEAHTDVGESQMNAYAGYSLHLTLAIEVEPPFEWEGFAHIALHCWVEKQKLGGSRFDRSRAKEETSLFALVLHVAIRLLSNNDPIFRKACIVAAKLPSSSSCTTAHLKALRSSQRSTFDEILRSLEKNCSFKEALKSIELAVQENNDEPFLWMSWLRHLPQGGDADLRIDFCNILEALEELVEAFSSNPEQALVGFTGFTSRFCRYVVYQDACESFGTLLQMYRTTRNQYMRGMLALHGAHVS
;
A
#
# COMPACT_ATOMS: atom_id res chain seq x y z
N MET A 1 12.38 -14.49 31.94
CA MET A 1 11.36 -15.39 31.37
C MET A 1 11.05 -15.06 29.91
N GLN A 2 10.72 -13.82 29.52
CA GLN A 2 10.41 -13.47 28.12
C GLN A 2 11.53 -13.80 27.11
N SER A 3 12.80 -13.53 27.45
CA SER A 3 13.95 -13.85 26.57
C SER A 3 14.11 -15.37 26.34
N MET A 4 13.92 -16.19 27.37
CA MET A 4 13.98 -17.65 27.29
C MET A 4 12.82 -18.22 26.45
N GLN A 5 11.62 -17.62 26.55
CA GLN A 5 10.48 -17.98 25.69
C GLN A 5 10.75 -17.66 24.22
N GLN A 6 11.33 -16.50 23.90
CA GLN A 6 11.69 -16.15 22.52
C GLN A 6 12.75 -17.09 21.93
N GLU A 7 13.73 -17.52 22.72
CA GLU A 7 14.76 -18.45 22.28
C GLU A 7 14.22 -19.85 21.97
N LEU A 8 13.29 -20.34 22.81
CA LEU A 8 12.56 -21.57 22.56
C LEU A 8 11.73 -21.49 21.28
N VAL A 9 11.03 -20.38 21.05
CA VAL A 9 10.24 -20.16 19.83
C VAL A 9 11.15 -20.16 18.59
N ARG A 10 12.30 -19.47 18.63
CA ARG A 10 13.28 -19.49 17.51
C ARG A 10 13.81 -20.89 17.23
N SER A 11 14.11 -21.66 18.27
CA SER A 11 14.58 -23.05 18.15
C SER A 11 13.51 -23.94 17.52
N ALA A 12 12.26 -23.83 17.96
CA ALA A 12 11.12 -24.54 17.38
C ALA A 12 10.89 -24.16 15.92
N LEU A 13 10.94 -22.87 15.58
CA LEU A 13 10.82 -22.38 14.20
C LEU A 13 11.91 -22.97 13.29
N SER A 14 13.16 -23.01 13.73
CA SER A 14 14.26 -23.60 12.95
C SER A 14 14.00 -25.09 12.65
N LEU A 15 13.50 -25.84 13.63
CA LEU A 15 13.15 -27.25 13.45
C LEU A 15 11.95 -27.44 12.53
N LEU A 16 10.86 -26.69 12.75
CA LEU A 16 9.66 -26.73 11.92
C LEU A 16 9.98 -26.38 10.47
N TYR A 17 10.80 -25.36 10.24
CA TYR A 17 11.22 -24.97 8.89
C TYR A 17 12.00 -26.08 8.18
N LYS A 18 12.93 -26.76 8.89
CA LYS A 18 13.66 -27.91 8.34
C LYS A 18 12.73 -29.06 7.98
N VAL A 19 11.73 -29.34 8.81
CA VAL A 19 10.71 -30.38 8.54
C VAL A 19 9.86 -29.98 7.34
N TRP A 20 9.39 -28.73 7.30
CA TRP A 20 8.57 -28.20 6.21
C TRP A 20 9.27 -28.30 4.85
N LYS A 21 10.54 -27.90 4.75
CA LYS A 21 11.32 -28.04 3.51
C LYS A 21 11.44 -29.49 3.05
N LYS A 22 11.58 -30.46 3.97
CA LYS A 22 11.58 -31.89 3.63
C LYS A 22 10.22 -32.36 3.12
N VAL A 23 9.12 -31.93 3.74
CA VAL A 23 7.75 -32.26 3.30
C VAL A 23 7.48 -31.72 1.90
N LYS A 24 7.90 -30.47 1.63
CA LYS A 24 7.76 -29.84 0.30
C LYS A 24 8.52 -30.61 -0.78
N LEU A 25 9.75 -31.05 -0.49
CA LEU A 25 10.52 -31.90 -1.39
C LEU A 25 9.82 -33.24 -1.66
N LEU A 26 9.30 -33.90 -0.63
CA LEU A 26 8.56 -35.16 -0.77
C LEU A 26 7.30 -34.98 -1.63
N ARG A 27 6.58 -33.85 -1.49
CA ARG A 27 5.40 -33.52 -2.30
C ARG A 27 5.76 -33.39 -3.79
N SER A 28 6.87 -32.72 -4.11
CA SER A 28 7.33 -32.59 -5.50
C SER A 28 7.69 -33.93 -6.15
N SER A 29 8.13 -34.92 -5.36
CA SER A 29 8.50 -36.26 -5.84
C SER A 29 7.39 -37.31 -5.73
N ALA A 30 6.21 -36.98 -5.18
CA ALA A 30 5.18 -37.96 -4.90
C ALA A 30 4.36 -38.36 -6.13
N ASP A 31 4.19 -39.67 -6.34
CA ASP A 31 3.27 -40.21 -7.33
C ASP A 31 1.89 -40.52 -6.70
N GLY A 32 0.82 -40.03 -7.34
CA GLY A 32 -0.58 -40.29 -6.98
C GLY A 32 -1.28 -39.16 -6.18
N ASN A 33 -2.52 -38.83 -6.57
CA ASN A 33 -3.29 -37.69 -6.05
C ASN A 33 -3.57 -37.79 -4.53
N ASN A 34 -3.90 -38.97 -4.00
CA ASN A 34 -4.19 -39.11 -2.57
C ASN A 34 -2.97 -38.81 -1.67
N ARG A 35 -1.77 -39.24 -2.08
CA ARG A 35 -0.52 -38.94 -1.34
C ARG A 35 -0.18 -37.45 -1.42
N LYS A 36 -0.39 -36.82 -2.58
CA LYS A 36 -0.21 -35.37 -2.76
C LYS A 36 -1.13 -34.57 -1.85
N ASN A 37 -2.42 -34.92 -1.78
CA ASN A 37 -3.40 -34.23 -0.92
C ASN A 37 -3.05 -34.36 0.58
N GLN A 38 -2.66 -35.55 1.03
CA GLN A 38 -2.22 -35.75 2.43
C GLN A 38 -0.96 -34.94 2.78
N LEU A 39 0.01 -34.87 1.86
CA LEU A 39 1.22 -34.06 2.06
C LEU A 39 0.92 -32.57 2.01
N GLN A 40 -0.02 -32.12 1.17
CA GLN A 40 -0.46 -30.73 1.11
C GLN A 40 -1.09 -30.26 2.41
N SER A 41 -2.02 -31.05 2.97
CA SER A 41 -2.61 -30.75 4.28
C SER A 41 -1.54 -30.65 5.39
N ARG A 42 -0.58 -31.58 5.41
CA ARG A 42 0.55 -31.52 6.36
C ARG A 42 1.47 -30.32 6.13
N GLU A 43 1.70 -29.95 4.88
CA GLU A 43 2.52 -28.78 4.53
C GLU A 43 1.88 -27.49 5.04
N TYR A 44 0.56 -27.36 4.88
CA TYR A 44 -0.20 -26.24 5.42
C TYR A 44 -0.15 -26.19 6.95
N GLU A 45 -0.39 -27.30 7.65
CA GLU A 45 -0.34 -27.29 9.13
C GLU A 45 1.03 -26.83 9.65
N ILE A 46 2.11 -27.25 8.98
CA ILE A 46 3.46 -26.82 9.35
C ILE A 46 3.69 -25.34 8.96
N SER A 47 3.25 -24.90 7.78
CA SER A 47 3.42 -23.49 7.36
C SER A 47 2.64 -22.54 8.26
N LYS A 48 1.40 -22.89 8.62
CA LYS A 48 0.58 -22.18 9.61
C LYS A 48 1.24 -22.13 10.97
N ALA A 49 1.82 -23.24 11.44
CA ALA A 49 2.54 -23.26 12.71
C ALA A 49 3.78 -22.34 12.68
N ILE A 50 4.56 -22.36 11.58
CA ILE A 50 5.70 -21.45 11.38
C ILE A 50 5.23 -20.00 11.40
N PHE A 51 4.16 -19.69 10.67
CA PHE A 51 3.58 -18.35 10.60
C PHE A 51 3.16 -17.87 11.99
N ASN A 52 2.27 -18.60 12.67
CA ASN A 52 1.73 -18.25 13.99
C ASN A 52 2.80 -18.09 15.06
N LEU A 53 3.82 -18.94 15.08
CA LEU A 53 4.91 -18.82 16.06
C LEU A 53 5.80 -17.59 15.81
N SER A 54 5.75 -17.01 14.60
CA SER A 54 6.61 -15.90 14.22
C SER A 54 5.97 -14.51 14.33
N ILE A 55 4.64 -14.41 14.32
CA ILE A 55 3.94 -13.11 14.30
C ILE A 55 4.26 -12.23 15.52
N GLU A 56 4.46 -12.87 16.69
CA GLU A 56 4.79 -12.21 17.96
C GLU A 56 6.30 -12.06 18.20
N LEU A 57 7.15 -12.54 17.28
CA LEU A 57 8.58 -12.34 17.41
C LEU A 57 8.94 -10.88 17.13
N ALA A 58 9.89 -10.37 17.93
CA ALA A 58 10.49 -9.07 17.66
C ALA A 58 11.07 -9.04 16.23
N SER A 59 10.80 -7.96 15.51
CA SER A 59 11.26 -7.78 14.12
C SER A 59 12.79 -7.95 14.05
N PRO A 60 13.32 -8.81 13.17
CA PRO A 60 14.73 -9.18 13.20
C PRO A 60 15.70 -8.09 12.71
N ALA A 61 15.22 -6.93 12.26
CA ALA A 61 16.04 -5.74 11.98
C ALA A 61 15.11 -4.50 11.91
N CYS A 62 15.09 -3.66 12.95
CA CYS A 62 14.49 -2.33 12.82
C CYS A 62 15.62 -1.38 12.41
N LEU A 63 15.53 -0.82 11.21
CA LEU A 63 16.34 0.36 10.90
C LEU A 63 15.62 1.56 11.51
N GLU A 64 16.35 2.36 12.27
CA GLU A 64 15.80 3.63 12.75
C GLU A 64 15.30 4.46 11.56
N PRO A 65 14.07 5.02 11.60
CA PRO A 65 13.52 5.78 10.48
C PRO A 65 14.43 6.88 9.95
N ASP A 66 15.22 7.50 10.83
CA ASP A 66 16.18 8.53 10.45
C ASP A 66 17.34 8.01 9.57
N VAL A 67 17.77 6.75 9.74
CA VAL A 67 18.81 6.14 8.88
C VAL A 67 18.29 6.01 7.44
N VAL A 68 17.05 5.52 7.29
CA VAL A 68 16.40 5.38 5.99
C VAL A 68 16.11 6.76 5.39
N ARG A 69 15.61 7.70 6.20
CA ARG A 69 15.39 9.09 5.77
C ARG A 69 16.68 9.72 5.23
N LYS A 70 17.81 9.56 5.94
CA LYS A 70 19.12 10.11 5.52
C LYS A 70 19.62 9.50 4.23
N SER A 71 19.42 8.19 4.05
CA SER A 71 19.80 7.49 2.83
C SER A 71 18.97 7.94 1.62
N ILE A 72 17.66 8.10 1.80
CA ILE A 72 16.72 8.45 0.71
C ILE A 72 16.72 9.94 0.38
N PHE A 73 16.53 10.79 1.39
CA PHE A 73 16.30 12.23 1.22
C PHE A 73 17.56 13.08 1.50
N GLY A 74 18.62 12.46 1.99
CA GLY A 74 19.88 13.12 2.32
C GLY A 74 20.03 13.51 3.80
N GLN A 75 21.23 13.98 4.15
CA GLN A 75 21.70 14.06 5.54
C GLN A 75 20.92 15.06 6.41
N ALA A 76 20.53 16.21 5.85
CA ALA A 76 19.79 17.22 6.59
C ALA A 76 18.31 16.81 6.76
N GLU A 77 17.77 16.96 7.97
CA GLU A 77 16.35 16.66 8.25
C GLU A 77 15.43 17.46 7.31
N SER A 78 15.70 18.77 7.17
CA SER A 78 14.97 19.70 6.29
C SER A 78 14.77 19.20 4.86
N ASN A 79 15.58 18.27 4.36
CA ASN A 79 15.40 17.72 3.03
C ASN A 79 14.11 16.90 2.92
N PHE A 80 13.71 16.20 3.98
CA PHE A 80 12.45 15.45 3.99
C PHE A 80 11.24 16.39 4.11
N GLU A 81 11.25 17.38 5.00
CA GLU A 81 10.14 18.33 5.07
C GLU A 81 10.04 19.16 3.78
N ASN A 82 11.17 19.58 3.21
CA ASN A 82 11.18 20.23 1.90
C ASN A 82 10.63 19.30 0.82
N PHE A 83 10.95 18.01 0.88
CA PHE A 83 10.39 17.01 -0.02
C PHE A 83 8.86 16.96 0.09
N VAL A 84 8.34 16.83 1.31
CA VAL A 84 6.90 16.77 1.60
C VAL A 84 6.19 18.05 1.15
N LEU A 85 6.77 19.21 1.40
CA LEU A 85 6.17 20.49 1.05
C LEU A 85 6.22 20.77 -0.45
N ALA A 86 7.28 20.38 -1.16
CA ALA A 86 7.49 20.76 -2.56
C ALA A 86 7.10 19.68 -3.58
N TYR A 87 7.21 18.40 -3.24
CA TYR A 87 7.12 17.30 -4.22
C TYR A 87 6.05 16.24 -3.90
N TRP A 88 5.82 15.92 -2.61
CA TRP A 88 4.86 14.89 -2.21
C TRP A 88 3.47 15.13 -2.81
N GLU A 89 2.99 14.16 -3.59
CA GLU A 89 1.73 14.19 -4.36
C GLU A 89 1.59 15.39 -5.32
N LYS A 90 2.71 16.01 -5.69
CA LYS A 90 2.75 17.21 -6.54
C LYS A 90 3.56 17.01 -7.80
N SER A 91 4.80 16.55 -7.69
CA SER A 91 5.71 16.47 -8.83
C SER A 91 6.82 15.44 -8.66
N PRO A 92 7.34 14.86 -9.76
CA PRO A 92 8.46 13.94 -9.72
C PRO A 92 9.75 14.64 -9.25
N ASN A 93 10.56 13.92 -8.48
CA ASN A 93 11.85 14.42 -8.01
C ASN A 93 12.97 13.40 -8.26
N LEU A 94 14.18 13.87 -8.51
CA LEU A 94 15.34 13.03 -8.78
C LEU A 94 16.47 13.36 -7.80
N TYR A 95 16.93 12.33 -7.09
CA TYR A 95 18.04 12.37 -6.17
C TYR A 95 19.24 11.69 -6.83
N ARG A 96 20.18 12.52 -7.31
CA ARG A 96 21.44 12.04 -7.87
C ARG A 96 22.41 11.69 -6.77
N ARG A 97 22.97 10.48 -6.80
CA ARG A 97 23.97 10.07 -5.83
C ARG A 97 25.38 10.38 -6.32
N LYS A 98 26.24 10.87 -5.42
CA LYS A 98 27.65 11.12 -5.75
C LYS A 98 28.40 9.78 -5.83
N GLN A 99 29.12 9.53 -6.92
CA GLN A 99 29.84 8.26 -7.17
C GLN A 99 30.78 7.85 -6.02
N ASN A 100 31.41 8.80 -5.33
CA ASN A 100 32.34 8.53 -4.23
C ASN A 100 31.68 8.02 -2.93
N THR A 101 30.34 8.00 -2.82
CA THR A 101 29.63 7.58 -1.59
C THR A 101 28.82 6.29 -1.76
N GLN A 102 29.02 5.56 -2.86
CA GLN A 102 28.25 4.33 -3.15
C GLN A 102 28.45 3.26 -2.07
N ASN A 103 29.65 3.19 -1.47
CA ASN A 103 29.99 2.23 -0.42
C ASN A 103 29.72 2.70 1.03
N ASP A 104 29.41 3.98 1.25
CA ASP A 104 29.29 4.56 2.61
C ASP A 104 27.85 4.59 3.15
N ASP A 105 26.85 4.30 2.31
CA ASP A 105 25.45 4.24 2.75
C ASP A 105 25.09 2.84 3.25
N PRO A 106 24.77 2.69 4.55
CA PRO A 106 24.46 1.39 5.12
C PRO A 106 23.21 0.75 4.50
N VAL A 107 22.24 1.56 4.04
CA VAL A 107 20.99 1.04 3.46
C VAL A 107 21.25 0.48 2.07
N PHE A 108 21.98 1.20 1.23
CA PHE A 108 22.36 0.72 -0.10
C PHE A 108 23.29 -0.50 -0.02
N ALA A 109 24.27 -0.50 0.88
CA ALA A 109 25.12 -1.66 1.12
C ALA A 109 24.33 -2.89 1.60
N ALA A 110 23.31 -2.68 2.43
CA ALA A 110 22.40 -3.74 2.84
C ALA A 110 21.63 -4.32 1.64
N LEU A 111 21.11 -3.47 0.73
CA LEU A 111 20.45 -3.91 -0.49
C LEU A 111 21.40 -4.65 -1.45
N ASN A 112 22.63 -4.14 -1.64
CA ASN A 112 23.63 -4.78 -2.48
C ASN A 112 23.92 -6.21 -2.05
N SER A 113 24.08 -6.40 -0.73
CA SER A 113 24.29 -7.72 -0.13
C SER A 113 23.01 -8.58 -0.06
N ALA A 114 21.81 -7.99 -0.16
CA ALA A 114 20.56 -8.76 -0.22
C ALA A 114 20.36 -9.42 -1.59
N PHE A 115 20.80 -8.77 -2.66
CA PHE A 115 20.54 -9.19 -4.04
C PHE A 115 21.78 -9.69 -4.78
N ASN A 116 22.89 -9.92 -4.07
CA ASN A 116 24.18 -10.37 -4.64
C ASN A 116 24.64 -9.53 -5.84
N LEU A 117 24.56 -8.19 -5.72
CA LEU A 117 24.95 -7.29 -6.80
C LEU A 117 26.46 -7.45 -7.10
N GLY A 118 26.82 -7.51 -8.38
CA GLY A 118 28.17 -7.83 -8.86
C GLY A 118 28.36 -9.27 -9.35
N THR A 119 27.31 -10.09 -9.30
CA THR A 119 27.28 -11.44 -9.90
C THR A 119 26.67 -11.45 -11.30
N THR A 120 26.70 -12.59 -11.99
CA THR A 120 26.15 -12.72 -13.36
C THR A 120 24.62 -12.56 -13.38
N PRO A 121 23.99 -12.15 -14.51
CA PRO A 121 22.53 -12.07 -14.63
C PRO A 121 21.81 -13.37 -14.24
N ASP A 122 22.39 -14.52 -14.60
CA ASP A 122 21.83 -15.83 -14.27
C ASP A 122 21.83 -16.06 -12.74
N ALA A 123 22.83 -15.57 -12.01
CA ALA A 123 22.89 -15.65 -10.54
C ALA A 123 21.89 -14.71 -9.85
N ILE A 124 21.67 -13.50 -10.40
CA ILE A 124 20.64 -12.57 -9.93
C ILE A 124 19.25 -13.22 -10.07
N ILE A 125 18.95 -13.82 -11.23
CA ILE A 125 17.67 -14.51 -11.46
C ILE A 125 17.49 -15.70 -10.51
N GLU A 126 18.54 -16.49 -10.27
CA GLU A 126 18.48 -17.58 -9.28
C GLU A 126 18.15 -17.06 -7.87
N SER A 127 18.74 -15.93 -7.48
CA SER A 127 18.49 -15.33 -6.16
C SER A 127 17.04 -14.89 -5.96
N PHE A 128 16.32 -14.58 -7.04
CA PHE A 128 14.90 -14.19 -6.98
C PHE A 128 13.94 -15.37 -6.93
N ILE A 129 14.41 -16.59 -7.18
CA ILE A 129 13.52 -17.76 -7.34
C ILE A 129 13.72 -18.75 -6.21
N LYS A 130 14.97 -18.94 -5.79
CA LYS A 130 15.34 -19.98 -4.84
C LYS A 130 14.66 -19.80 -3.49
N GLY A 131 13.93 -20.83 -3.07
CA GLY A 131 13.35 -20.94 -1.73
C GLY A 131 12.15 -20.03 -1.45
N LEU A 132 11.59 -19.36 -2.46
CA LEU A 132 10.43 -18.50 -2.30
C LEU A 132 9.12 -19.29 -2.15
N VAL A 133 8.17 -18.66 -1.45
CA VAL A 133 6.77 -19.13 -1.38
C VAL A 133 5.81 -18.05 -1.85
N SER A 134 4.59 -18.44 -2.17
CA SER A 134 3.56 -17.48 -2.54
C SER A 134 3.22 -16.56 -1.36
N CYS A 135 2.99 -15.28 -1.64
CA CYS A 135 2.50 -14.27 -0.71
C CYS A 135 1.07 -13.88 -1.13
N PRO A 136 0.02 -14.51 -0.59
CA PRO A 136 -1.36 -14.11 -0.84
C PRO A 136 -1.62 -12.69 -0.32
N ALA A 137 -2.37 -11.88 -1.06
CA ALA A 137 -2.73 -10.54 -0.60
C ALA A 137 -3.60 -10.62 0.65
N ILE A 138 -3.45 -9.65 1.54
CA ILE A 138 -4.35 -9.42 2.68
C ILE A 138 -5.31 -8.29 2.29
N ALA A 139 -6.60 -8.42 2.64
CA ALA A 139 -7.57 -7.38 2.33
C ALA A 139 -7.23 -6.05 3.03
N SER A 140 -7.55 -4.93 2.37
CA SER A 140 -7.24 -3.57 2.83
C SER A 140 -7.73 -3.31 4.26
N ASP A 141 -8.98 -3.62 4.56
CA ASP A 141 -9.60 -3.38 5.87
C ASP A 141 -9.54 -4.58 6.84
N GLU A 142 -8.77 -5.62 6.52
CA GLU A 142 -8.57 -6.78 7.40
C GLU A 142 -7.57 -6.45 8.52
N LEU A 143 -8.05 -6.54 9.77
CA LEU A 143 -7.31 -6.27 10.99
C LEU A 143 -7.16 -7.49 11.90
N ASP A 144 -7.79 -8.62 11.61
CA ASP A 144 -7.58 -9.90 12.28
C ASP A 144 -6.73 -10.84 11.42
N ILE A 145 -5.51 -11.09 11.87
CA ILE A 145 -4.59 -12.00 11.19
C ILE A 145 -5.12 -13.45 11.13
N ASN A 146 -6.00 -13.85 12.05
CA ASN A 146 -6.59 -15.19 12.05
C ASN A 146 -7.64 -15.34 10.95
N SER A 147 -8.42 -14.30 10.67
CA SER A 147 -9.35 -14.26 9.55
C SER A 147 -8.59 -14.45 8.23
N PHE A 148 -7.49 -13.72 8.03
CA PHE A 148 -6.59 -13.94 6.90
C PHE A 148 -6.13 -15.42 6.81
N LEU A 149 -5.65 -16.01 7.91
CA LEU A 149 -5.21 -17.41 7.93
C LEU A 149 -6.33 -18.41 7.61
N HIS A 150 -7.56 -18.08 7.95
CA HIS A 150 -8.73 -18.87 7.58
C HIS A 150 -9.02 -18.76 6.07
N GLU A 151 -8.91 -17.58 5.48
CA GLU A 151 -9.08 -17.37 4.03
C GLU A 151 -8.02 -18.12 3.20
N VAL A 152 -6.77 -18.16 3.69
CA VAL A 152 -5.65 -18.81 2.98
C VAL A 152 -5.40 -20.26 3.38
N HIS A 153 -6.38 -20.92 4.01
CA HIS A 153 -6.26 -22.25 4.62
C HIS A 153 -5.60 -23.31 3.73
N ASP A 154 -5.75 -23.25 2.41
CA ASP A 154 -5.17 -24.26 1.50
C ASP A 154 -4.01 -23.75 0.65
N SER A 155 -3.55 -22.51 0.87
CA SER A 155 -2.54 -21.87 0.02
C SER A 155 -1.34 -21.28 0.76
N LEU A 156 -1.36 -21.24 2.09
CA LEU A 156 -0.24 -20.73 2.87
C LEU A 156 1.00 -21.63 2.73
N GLY A 157 2.10 -21.05 2.22
CA GLY A 157 3.35 -21.79 1.98
C GLY A 157 3.46 -22.42 0.60
N ASP A 158 2.47 -22.21 -0.27
CA ASP A 158 2.48 -22.67 -1.65
C ASP A 158 3.72 -22.22 -2.43
N ALA A 159 3.96 -22.90 -3.55
CA ALA A 159 4.89 -22.40 -4.54
C ALA A 159 4.42 -21.05 -5.11
N ILE A 160 5.37 -20.22 -5.51
CA ILE A 160 5.12 -18.93 -6.15
C ILE A 160 4.14 -19.06 -7.33
N LYS A 161 3.24 -18.08 -7.43
CA LYS A 161 2.17 -18.02 -8.44
C LYS A 161 2.46 -16.91 -9.44
N TYR A 162 2.37 -17.22 -10.73
CA TYR A 162 2.55 -16.24 -11.79
C TYR A 162 1.49 -15.13 -11.71
N ARG A 163 1.87 -13.89 -12.03
CA ARG A 163 1.11 -12.63 -11.86
C ARG A 163 0.82 -12.20 -10.42
N GLN A 164 0.64 -13.11 -9.49
CA GLN A 164 0.50 -12.74 -8.08
C GLN A 164 1.87 -12.35 -7.50
N ASP A 165 2.83 -13.28 -7.55
CA ASP A 165 4.14 -13.12 -6.92
C ASP A 165 5.19 -12.61 -7.91
N ILE A 166 5.19 -13.16 -9.13
CA ILE A 166 6.22 -12.90 -10.14
C ILE A 166 5.60 -12.74 -11.53
N ARG A 167 6.14 -11.79 -12.30
CA ARG A 167 5.81 -11.60 -13.72
C ARG A 167 7.09 -11.67 -14.55
N VAL A 168 7.00 -12.28 -15.72
CA VAL A 168 8.09 -12.35 -16.70
C VAL A 168 7.52 -11.84 -18.01
N LEU A 169 7.76 -10.57 -18.30
CA LEU A 169 7.05 -9.84 -19.33
C LEU A 169 7.95 -8.87 -20.11
N ARG A 170 7.50 -8.53 -21.31
CA ARG A 170 8.05 -7.45 -22.13
C ARG A 170 6.93 -6.67 -22.78
N THR A 171 7.22 -5.46 -23.21
CA THR A 171 6.34 -4.66 -24.05
C THR A 171 6.80 -4.79 -25.49
N GLU A 172 5.87 -5.06 -26.41
CA GLU A 172 6.17 -5.06 -27.86
C GLU A 172 6.50 -3.66 -28.36
N ASP A 173 7.50 -3.55 -29.23
CA ASP A 173 7.92 -2.28 -29.82
C ASP A 173 6.86 -1.81 -30.83
N PRO A 174 6.28 -0.61 -30.67
CA PRO A 174 5.24 -0.10 -31.58
C PRO A 174 5.75 0.17 -33.02
N SER A 175 7.05 0.04 -33.29
CA SER A 175 7.61 0.15 -34.64
C SER A 175 7.28 -1.04 -35.56
N ASP A 176 6.80 -2.16 -35.01
CA ASP A 176 6.39 -3.34 -35.79
C ASP A 176 4.89 -3.24 -36.21
N GLN A 177 4.64 -2.44 -37.25
CA GLN A 177 3.48 -2.45 -38.17
C GLN A 177 2.07 -1.97 -37.69
N THR A 178 1.64 -0.88 -38.36
CA THR A 178 0.31 -0.63 -38.96
C THR A 178 -0.89 -0.21 -38.11
N SER A 179 -0.77 -0.03 -36.80
CA SER A 179 -1.82 0.68 -36.05
C SER A 179 -1.27 1.34 -34.80
N ARG A 180 -1.74 2.55 -34.47
CA ARG A 180 -1.50 3.24 -33.18
C ARG A 180 -2.24 2.51 -32.04
N VAL A 181 -2.06 1.20 -31.94
CA VAL A 181 -2.63 0.36 -30.89
C VAL A 181 -1.66 0.39 -29.72
N TYR A 182 -2.21 0.57 -28.52
CA TYR A 182 -1.48 0.60 -27.26
C TYR A 182 -0.43 -0.51 -27.21
N ALA A 183 0.80 -0.17 -26.83
CA ALA A 183 1.88 -1.14 -26.68
C ALA A 183 1.43 -2.24 -25.70
N ARG A 184 1.38 -3.49 -26.17
CA ARG A 184 0.82 -4.61 -25.41
C ARG A 184 1.90 -5.28 -24.58
N GLU A 185 1.57 -5.63 -23.34
CA GLU A 185 2.41 -6.47 -22.50
C GLU A 185 2.29 -7.94 -22.94
N GLU A 186 3.42 -8.54 -23.30
CA GLU A 186 3.55 -9.95 -23.60
C GLU A 186 4.10 -10.69 -22.36
N HIS A 187 3.35 -11.69 -21.90
CA HIS A 187 3.71 -12.53 -20.76
C HIS A 187 4.33 -13.85 -21.22
N PHE A 188 5.43 -14.25 -20.60
CA PHE A 188 6.14 -15.48 -20.97
C PHE A 188 5.46 -16.77 -20.49
N PHE A 189 4.65 -16.70 -19.44
CA PHE A 189 3.92 -17.82 -18.86
C PHE A 189 2.42 -17.57 -18.88
N ASP A 190 1.63 -18.65 -18.85
CA ASP A 190 0.18 -18.60 -18.77
C ASP A 190 -0.31 -18.16 -17.38
N ASP A 191 -1.50 -17.60 -17.35
CA ASP A 191 -2.11 -17.08 -16.13
C ASP A 191 -2.41 -18.20 -15.13
N GLY A 192 -2.15 -17.94 -13.85
CA GLY A 192 -2.33 -18.93 -12.78
C GLY A 192 -1.28 -20.05 -12.75
N THR A 193 -0.25 -20.01 -13.59
CA THR A 193 0.84 -20.99 -13.55
C THR A 193 1.50 -21.04 -12.17
N VAL A 194 1.62 -22.24 -11.61
CA VAL A 194 2.30 -22.53 -10.33
C VAL A 194 3.61 -23.27 -10.59
N PHE A 195 4.69 -22.83 -9.94
CA PHE A 195 6.04 -23.36 -10.21
C PHE A 195 6.53 -24.30 -9.10
N LEU A 196 6.22 -25.60 -9.23
CA LEU A 196 6.59 -26.63 -8.24
C LEU A 196 8.09 -26.98 -8.24
N ASP A 197 8.75 -26.87 -9.39
CA ASP A 197 10.18 -27.12 -9.57
C ASP A 197 10.92 -25.78 -9.76
N GLU A 198 11.59 -25.35 -8.70
CA GLU A 198 12.32 -24.08 -8.65
C GLU A 198 13.47 -24.03 -9.67
N GLU A 199 14.17 -25.15 -9.92
CA GLU A 199 15.31 -25.20 -10.85
C GLU A 199 14.83 -25.10 -12.30
N ALA A 200 13.79 -25.86 -12.65
CA ALA A 200 13.18 -25.78 -13.97
C ALA A 200 12.60 -24.39 -14.23
N PHE A 201 11.96 -23.77 -13.22
CA PHE A 201 11.45 -22.42 -13.33
C PHE A 201 12.57 -21.39 -13.52
N ALA A 202 13.64 -21.44 -12.71
CA ALA A 202 14.80 -20.58 -12.86
C ALA A 202 15.43 -20.69 -14.25
N LYS A 203 15.53 -21.90 -14.81
CA LYS A 203 16.02 -22.12 -16.17
C LYS A 203 15.14 -21.43 -17.22
N LYS A 204 13.80 -21.51 -17.08
CA LYS A 204 12.85 -20.82 -17.97
C LYS A 204 12.96 -19.30 -17.85
N CYS A 205 13.08 -18.75 -16.64
CA CYS A 205 13.29 -17.32 -16.43
C CYS A 205 14.59 -16.81 -17.06
N LYS A 206 15.70 -17.53 -16.90
CA LYS A 206 16.97 -17.18 -17.58
C LYS A 206 16.85 -17.18 -19.09
N HIS A 207 16.14 -18.17 -19.63
CA HIS A 207 15.86 -18.24 -21.07
C HIS A 207 14.99 -17.07 -21.55
N ALA A 208 13.94 -16.72 -20.82
CA ALA A 208 13.10 -15.58 -21.11
C ALA A 208 13.89 -14.26 -21.04
N PHE A 209 14.75 -14.10 -20.03
CA PHE A 209 15.60 -12.92 -19.89
C PHE A 209 16.54 -12.72 -21.09
N LYS A 210 17.14 -13.81 -21.59
CA LYS A 210 17.96 -13.80 -22.81
C LYS A 210 17.16 -13.44 -24.08
N LYS A 211 15.82 -13.57 -24.05
CA LYS A 211 14.89 -13.18 -25.11
C LYS A 211 14.31 -11.77 -24.96
N GLY A 212 14.78 -10.98 -23.98
CA GLY A 212 14.33 -9.60 -23.78
C GLY A 212 13.20 -9.43 -22.76
N TYR A 213 12.79 -10.48 -22.04
CA TYR A 213 11.76 -10.36 -21.00
C TYR A 213 12.36 -9.85 -19.69
N SER A 214 11.68 -8.90 -19.07
CA SER A 214 11.97 -8.43 -17.72
C SER A 214 11.39 -9.39 -16.69
N VAL A 215 12.08 -9.58 -15.57
CA VAL A 215 11.60 -10.33 -14.41
C VAL A 215 11.19 -9.31 -13.33
N ALA A 216 9.92 -9.34 -12.93
CA ALA A 216 9.36 -8.48 -11.90
C ALA A 216 8.85 -9.34 -10.74
N LEU A 217 9.46 -9.21 -9.56
CA LEU A 217 9.08 -9.92 -8.34
C LEU A 217 8.42 -8.94 -7.37
N ARG A 218 7.26 -9.33 -6.83
CA ARG A 218 6.44 -8.53 -5.92
C ARG A 218 6.63 -8.90 -4.46
N GLY A 219 6.36 -7.94 -3.58
CA GLY A 219 6.28 -8.15 -2.13
C GLY A 219 7.64 -8.49 -1.49
N LEU A 220 8.70 -7.76 -1.85
CA LEU A 220 10.06 -8.00 -1.33
C LEU A 220 10.17 -7.73 0.18
N GLU A 221 9.33 -6.88 0.72
CA GLU A 221 9.13 -6.65 2.16
C GLU A 221 8.67 -7.93 2.89
N PHE A 222 8.06 -8.89 2.20
CA PHE A 222 7.66 -10.19 2.76
C PHE A 222 8.72 -11.28 2.56
N ARG A 223 9.78 -10.99 1.80
CA ARG A 223 10.81 -11.96 1.36
C ARG A 223 12.21 -11.63 1.87
N SER A 224 12.49 -10.36 2.16
CA SER A 224 13.80 -9.89 2.60
C SER A 224 13.67 -9.03 3.85
N LYS A 225 14.30 -9.47 4.95
CA LYS A 225 14.35 -8.71 6.21
C LYS A 225 14.87 -7.28 6.03
N LYS A 226 15.81 -7.10 5.11
CA LYS A 226 16.44 -5.79 4.87
C LYS A 226 15.47 -4.84 4.16
N VAL A 227 14.73 -5.35 3.17
CA VAL A 227 13.69 -4.57 2.47
C VAL A 227 12.52 -4.30 3.41
N ALA A 228 12.10 -5.28 4.22
CA ALA A 228 11.09 -5.13 5.25
C ALA A 228 11.41 -3.98 6.22
N ALA A 229 12.67 -3.90 6.68
CA ALA A 229 13.12 -2.84 7.57
C ALA A 229 13.04 -1.45 6.91
N ILE A 230 13.42 -1.35 5.63
CA ILE A 230 13.36 -0.10 4.85
C ILE A 230 11.90 0.32 4.65
N ALA A 231 11.04 -0.61 4.22
CA ALA A 231 9.62 -0.38 4.00
C ALA A 231 8.92 0.06 5.29
N SER A 232 9.17 -0.62 6.41
CA SER A 232 8.59 -0.27 7.72
C SER A 232 9.02 1.12 8.19
N ALA A 233 10.31 1.46 8.06
CA ALA A 233 10.83 2.78 8.37
C ALA A 233 10.19 3.88 7.50
N LEU A 234 10.02 3.61 6.21
CA LEU A 234 9.40 4.56 5.28
C LEU A 234 7.91 4.76 5.57
N ALA A 235 7.18 3.68 5.88
CA ALA A 235 5.78 3.76 6.32
C ALA A 235 5.63 4.62 7.58
N ASP A 236 6.58 4.52 8.52
CA ASP A 236 6.65 5.37 9.71
C ASP A 236 6.86 6.85 9.36
N LEU A 237 7.77 7.17 8.44
CA LEU A 237 8.05 8.55 8.00
C LEU A 237 6.82 9.23 7.38
N PHE A 238 6.00 8.50 6.63
CA PHE A 238 4.79 9.03 5.99
C PHE A 238 3.51 8.85 6.81
N GLY A 239 3.58 8.20 7.98
CA GLY A 239 2.38 7.93 8.79
C GLY A 239 1.41 6.95 8.13
N GLN A 240 1.91 6.05 7.28
CA GLN A 240 1.12 5.09 6.51
C GLN A 240 1.18 3.69 7.13
N PRO A 241 0.22 2.79 6.85
CA PRO A 241 0.17 1.45 7.44
C PRO A 241 1.27 0.52 6.91
N SER A 242 1.63 0.66 5.64
CA SER A 242 2.62 -0.17 4.95
C SER A 242 3.29 0.60 3.81
N VAL A 243 4.40 0.03 3.33
CA VAL A 243 5.04 0.37 2.07
C VAL A 243 5.29 -0.95 1.35
N GLY A 244 4.77 -1.08 0.13
CA GLY A 244 5.05 -2.24 -0.73
C GLY A 244 6.45 -2.13 -1.37
N ALA A 245 7.05 -3.26 -1.73
CA ALA A 245 8.34 -3.27 -2.41
C ALA A 245 8.38 -4.27 -3.58
N ASN A 246 8.67 -3.77 -4.77
CA ASN A 246 8.77 -4.58 -5.99
C ASN A 246 10.16 -4.44 -6.60
N ILE A 247 10.72 -5.53 -7.13
CA ILE A 247 12.03 -5.49 -7.79
C ILE A 247 11.89 -5.87 -9.27
N TYR A 248 12.58 -5.13 -10.13
CA TYR A 248 12.50 -5.26 -11.58
C TYR A 248 13.89 -5.45 -12.17
N PHE A 249 14.12 -6.58 -12.82
CA PHE A 249 15.35 -6.88 -13.55
C PHE A 249 15.07 -6.97 -15.05
N SER A 250 15.68 -6.08 -15.82
CA SER A 250 15.44 -5.94 -17.25
C SER A 250 16.72 -6.15 -18.07
N PRO A 251 16.67 -6.92 -19.16
CA PRO A 251 17.81 -7.11 -20.06
C PRO A 251 18.09 -5.85 -20.91
N PRO A 252 19.25 -5.76 -21.57
CA PRO A 252 19.55 -4.65 -22.49
C PRO A 252 18.52 -4.50 -23.60
N ARG A 253 18.27 -3.26 -24.03
CA ARG A 253 17.39 -2.90 -25.17
C ARG A 253 15.99 -3.50 -25.03
N SER A 254 15.41 -3.37 -23.84
CA SER A 254 14.10 -3.92 -23.52
C SER A 254 13.22 -2.94 -22.75
N GLN A 255 11.91 -3.10 -22.93
CA GLN A 255 10.86 -2.51 -22.09
C GLN A 255 10.09 -3.66 -21.42
N GLY A 256 9.86 -3.53 -20.11
CA GLY A 256 9.14 -4.54 -19.33
C GLY A 256 7.65 -4.26 -19.26
N LEU A 257 7.29 -3.16 -18.60
CA LEU A 257 5.92 -2.69 -18.45
C LEU A 257 5.58 -1.68 -19.54
N ALA A 258 4.36 -1.77 -20.04
CA ALA A 258 3.82 -0.78 -20.96
C ALA A 258 3.64 0.57 -20.24
N ARG A 259 3.34 1.63 -21.01
CA ARG A 259 3.00 2.94 -20.43
C ARG A 259 1.81 2.80 -19.47
N HIS A 260 1.95 3.31 -18.25
CA HIS A 260 0.92 3.27 -17.22
C HIS A 260 1.11 4.41 -16.21
N TYR A 261 0.14 4.58 -15.31
CA TYR A 261 0.34 5.32 -14.06
C TYR A 261 0.01 4.40 -12.89
N ASP A 262 0.51 4.71 -11.71
CA ASP A 262 0.21 3.98 -10.48
C ASP A 262 -0.85 4.69 -9.64
N ASP A 263 -1.59 3.92 -8.85
CA ASP A 263 -2.52 4.39 -7.82
C ASP A 263 -1.84 4.73 -6.49
N HIS A 264 -0.53 4.52 -6.41
CA HIS A 264 0.32 4.77 -5.25
C HIS A 264 1.55 5.60 -5.65
N CYS A 265 2.16 6.25 -4.66
CA CYS A 265 3.38 7.02 -4.92
C CYS A 265 4.60 6.09 -4.89
N VAL A 266 5.56 6.26 -5.79
CA VAL A 266 6.72 5.35 -5.89
C VAL A 266 8.05 6.07 -5.68
N LEU A 267 8.96 5.41 -4.97
CA LEU A 267 10.39 5.71 -4.93
C LEU A 267 11.15 4.59 -5.65
N VAL A 268 11.70 4.91 -6.82
CA VAL A 268 12.49 4.01 -7.65
C VAL A 268 13.96 4.16 -7.27
N TRP A 269 14.56 3.10 -6.74
CA TRP A 269 15.97 3.04 -6.38
C TRP A 269 16.73 2.17 -7.39
N GLN A 270 17.62 2.79 -8.17
CA GLN A 270 18.43 2.08 -9.14
C GLN A 270 19.58 1.35 -8.44
N LEU A 271 19.60 0.03 -8.52
CA LEU A 271 20.56 -0.82 -7.80
C LEU A 271 21.73 -1.25 -8.69
N LEU A 272 21.47 -1.56 -9.96
CA LEU A 272 22.47 -2.05 -10.91
C LEU A 272 22.19 -1.54 -12.33
N GLY A 273 23.22 -1.14 -13.06
CA GLY A 273 23.11 -0.59 -14.41
C GLY A 273 22.30 0.70 -14.49
N CYS A 274 21.62 0.90 -15.61
CA CYS A 274 20.94 2.15 -15.92
C CYS A 274 19.57 1.93 -16.59
N LYS A 275 18.63 2.83 -16.32
CA LYS A 275 17.27 2.79 -16.86
C LYS A 275 16.84 4.19 -17.29
N LYS A 276 16.33 4.31 -18.52
CA LYS A 276 15.73 5.54 -19.05
C LYS A 276 14.24 5.55 -18.73
N TRP A 277 13.79 6.59 -18.05
CA TRP A 277 12.41 6.83 -17.67
C TRP A 277 11.84 8.00 -18.46
N MET A 278 10.61 7.83 -18.93
CA MET A 278 9.82 8.91 -19.54
C MET A 278 8.60 9.10 -18.66
N ILE A 279 8.35 10.35 -18.24
CA ILE A 279 7.34 10.69 -17.24
C ILE A 279 6.55 11.88 -17.74
N TRP A 280 5.23 11.71 -17.83
CA TRP A 280 4.32 12.77 -18.24
C TRP A 280 3.61 13.36 -17.02
N PRO A 281 3.32 14.67 -17.03
CA PRO A 281 2.49 15.28 -16.00
C PRO A 281 1.16 14.54 -15.84
N ASN A 282 0.65 14.44 -14.61
CA ASN A 282 -0.67 13.88 -14.37
C ASN A 282 -1.71 14.70 -15.16
N PRO A 283 -2.46 14.10 -16.10
CA PRO A 283 -3.45 14.82 -16.89
C PRO A 283 -4.66 15.26 -16.07
N LYS A 284 -4.87 14.68 -14.88
CA LYS A 284 -6.06 14.91 -14.04
C LYS A 284 -5.69 15.63 -12.74
N PRO A 285 -6.56 16.55 -12.25
CA PRO A 285 -6.34 17.19 -10.95
C PRO A 285 -6.59 16.25 -9.77
N LEU A 286 -7.40 15.19 -9.95
CA LEU A 286 -7.70 14.20 -8.92
C LEU A 286 -6.62 13.11 -8.87
N LEU A 287 -6.14 12.82 -7.66
CA LEU A 287 -5.24 11.70 -7.43
C LEU A 287 -6.03 10.37 -7.52
N PRO A 288 -5.48 9.31 -8.13
CA PRO A 288 -6.09 7.99 -8.06
C PRO A 288 -6.13 7.47 -6.63
N ARG A 289 -7.18 6.72 -6.25
CA ARG A 289 -7.20 5.99 -4.98
C ARG A 289 -6.66 4.59 -5.17
N LEU A 290 -6.09 4.05 -4.11
CA LEU A 290 -5.61 2.68 -4.07
C LEU A 290 -6.77 1.71 -4.37
N TYR A 291 -6.54 0.76 -5.29
CA TYR A 291 -7.51 -0.24 -5.74
C TYR A 291 -8.71 0.28 -6.56
N GLU A 292 -8.81 1.58 -6.84
CA GLU A 292 -9.77 2.07 -7.83
C GLU A 292 -9.36 1.62 -9.25
N PRO A 293 -10.31 1.27 -10.14
CA PRO A 293 -10.00 0.94 -11.51
C PRO A 293 -9.20 2.05 -12.21
N PHE A 294 -8.21 1.66 -13.00
CA PHE A 294 -7.47 2.60 -13.83
C PHE A 294 -8.36 3.12 -14.96
N ASP A 295 -8.35 4.44 -15.13
CA ASP A 295 -8.91 5.05 -16.32
C ASP A 295 -8.06 4.70 -17.55
N PRO A 296 -8.67 4.54 -18.72
CA PRO A 296 -7.91 4.40 -19.96
C PRO A 296 -6.94 5.57 -20.13
N LEU A 297 -5.71 5.27 -20.56
CA LEU A 297 -4.76 6.33 -20.90
C LEU A 297 -5.28 7.09 -22.11
N ASP A 298 -5.49 8.40 -21.97
CA ASP A 298 -5.89 9.25 -23.08
C ASP A 298 -4.81 9.27 -24.17
N CYS A 299 -5.18 8.95 -25.41
CA CYS A 299 -4.31 8.97 -26.60
C CYS A 299 -3.74 10.37 -26.94
N THR A 300 -3.98 11.38 -26.12
CA THR A 300 -3.65 12.80 -26.35
C THR A 300 -2.48 13.29 -25.53
N LEU A 301 -1.78 12.43 -24.78
CA LEU A 301 -0.52 12.80 -24.15
C LEU A 301 0.45 13.32 -25.22
N ASP A 302 0.79 14.60 -25.13
CA ASP A 302 1.81 15.20 -25.99
C ASP A 302 3.15 14.57 -25.64
N ASP A 303 3.71 13.79 -26.55
CA ASP A 303 5.02 13.14 -26.38
C ASP A 303 6.13 14.16 -26.05
N ASN A 304 5.96 15.44 -26.42
CA ASN A 304 6.91 16.51 -26.11
C ASN A 304 6.80 17.04 -24.66
N SER A 305 5.73 16.73 -23.95
CA SER A 305 5.52 17.14 -22.55
C SER A 305 6.19 16.20 -21.55
N GLY A 306 6.65 15.03 -22.01
CA GLY A 306 7.32 14.04 -21.19
C GLY A 306 8.72 14.49 -20.75
N ARG A 307 8.98 14.42 -19.45
CA ARG A 307 10.33 14.55 -18.89
C ARG A 307 11.07 13.23 -19.05
N VAL A 308 12.29 13.30 -19.57
CA VAL A 308 13.18 12.13 -19.68
C VAL A 308 14.21 12.17 -18.56
N GLU A 309 14.33 11.07 -17.82
CA GLU A 309 15.36 10.89 -16.79
C GLU A 309 16.11 9.58 -16.98
N VAL A 310 17.43 9.62 -16.79
CA VAL A 310 18.27 8.42 -16.82
C VAL A 310 18.80 8.19 -15.41
N LEU A 311 18.32 7.10 -14.81
CA LEU A 311 18.76 6.61 -13.51
C LEU A 311 20.01 5.76 -13.66
N HIS A 312 21.03 6.08 -12.87
CA HIS A 312 22.26 5.29 -12.72
C HIS A 312 22.30 4.65 -11.34
N GLU A 313 23.18 3.68 -11.15
CA GLU A 313 23.33 2.99 -9.86
C GLU A 313 23.45 3.96 -8.68
N GLY A 314 22.62 3.75 -7.67
CA GLY A 314 22.54 4.58 -6.47
C GLY A 314 21.61 5.80 -6.59
N ASP A 315 21.23 6.22 -7.80
CA ASP A 315 20.23 7.27 -7.98
C ASP A 315 18.85 6.81 -7.50
N MET A 316 18.03 7.77 -7.05
CA MET A 316 16.65 7.53 -6.66
C MET A 316 15.72 8.53 -7.31
N MET A 317 14.55 8.08 -7.75
CA MET A 317 13.52 8.92 -8.35
C MET A 317 12.18 8.73 -7.64
N TYR A 318 11.53 9.84 -7.31
CA TYR A 318 10.16 9.87 -6.81
C TYR A 318 9.19 10.15 -7.97
N ILE A 319 8.13 9.36 -8.08
CA ILE A 319 7.00 9.62 -8.98
C ILE A 319 5.69 9.62 -8.15
N PRO A 320 4.91 10.71 -8.17
CA PRO A 320 3.60 10.73 -7.52
C PRO A 320 2.58 9.83 -8.23
N ARG A 321 1.58 9.33 -7.49
CA ARG A 321 0.43 8.61 -8.08
C ARG A 321 -0.28 9.45 -9.14
N GLY A 322 -0.73 8.79 -10.20
CA GLY A 322 -1.37 9.43 -11.37
C GLY A 322 -0.41 9.99 -12.43
N TYR A 323 0.90 10.02 -12.19
CA TYR A 323 1.86 10.39 -13.23
C TYR A 323 2.10 9.21 -14.17
N VAL A 324 1.78 9.42 -15.45
CA VAL A 324 2.01 8.42 -16.50
C VAL A 324 3.51 8.28 -16.72
N HIS A 325 4.00 7.07 -16.83
CA HIS A 325 5.41 6.79 -17.03
C HIS A 325 5.68 5.47 -17.76
N GLU A 326 6.88 5.36 -18.33
CA GLU A 326 7.41 4.11 -18.88
C GLU A 326 8.94 4.07 -18.77
N ALA A 327 9.51 2.87 -18.77
CA ALA A 327 10.92 2.67 -18.47
C ALA A 327 11.61 1.69 -19.43
N HIS A 328 12.69 2.14 -20.06
CA HIS A 328 13.47 1.41 -21.05
C HIS A 328 14.89 1.14 -20.57
N THR A 329 15.39 -0.07 -20.83
CA THR A 329 16.80 -0.44 -20.61
C THR A 329 17.61 -0.16 -21.88
N ASP A 330 17.38 1.01 -22.48
CA ASP A 330 18.11 1.47 -23.65
C ASP A 330 18.61 2.88 -23.38
N VAL A 331 19.91 2.96 -23.17
CA VAL A 331 20.63 4.18 -22.83
C VAL A 331 21.68 4.27 -23.91
N GLY A 332 21.53 5.23 -24.82
CA GLY A 332 22.19 5.21 -26.14
C GLY A 332 23.69 4.88 -26.12
N GLU A 333 24.23 4.46 -27.27
CA GLU A 333 25.55 3.83 -27.42
C GLU A 333 26.73 4.51 -26.68
N SER A 334 26.68 5.84 -26.51
CA SER A 334 27.70 6.61 -25.76
C SER A 334 27.71 6.35 -24.25
N GLN A 335 26.59 5.90 -23.66
CA GLN A 335 26.46 5.57 -22.24
C GLN A 335 26.53 4.06 -21.96
N MET A 336 26.37 3.20 -22.99
CA MET A 336 26.49 1.74 -22.85
C MET A 336 27.89 1.28 -22.44
N ASN A 337 28.95 1.97 -22.86
CA ASN A 337 30.33 1.55 -22.62
C ASN A 337 30.77 1.62 -21.15
N ALA A 338 29.93 2.14 -20.24
CA ALA A 338 30.22 2.27 -18.81
C ALA A 338 29.40 1.34 -17.89
N TYR A 339 28.34 0.67 -18.39
CA TYR A 339 27.41 -0.10 -17.55
C TYR A 339 27.10 -1.48 -18.15
N ALA A 340 26.73 -2.44 -17.31
CA ALA A 340 26.62 -3.87 -17.66
C ALA A 340 25.49 -4.25 -18.65
N GLY A 341 24.88 -3.29 -19.34
CA GLY A 341 23.83 -3.48 -20.34
C GLY A 341 22.44 -3.82 -19.78
N TYR A 342 22.34 -4.42 -18.60
CA TYR A 342 21.06 -4.71 -17.92
C TYR A 342 20.75 -3.67 -16.83
N SER A 343 19.50 -3.66 -16.34
CA SER A 343 19.05 -2.77 -15.26
C SER A 343 18.37 -3.56 -14.15
N LEU A 344 18.69 -3.21 -12.91
CA LEU A 344 17.97 -3.66 -11.72
C LEU A 344 17.56 -2.45 -10.87
N HIS A 345 16.27 -2.34 -10.53
CA HIS A 345 15.80 -1.35 -9.58
C HIS A 345 14.79 -1.94 -8.60
N LEU A 346 14.76 -1.36 -7.40
CA LEU A 346 13.76 -1.60 -6.37
C LEU A 346 12.79 -0.42 -6.36
N THR A 347 11.49 -0.70 -6.43
CA THR A 347 10.43 0.30 -6.30
C THR A 347 9.79 0.14 -4.94
N LEU A 348 9.84 1.20 -4.12
CA LEU A 348 9.12 1.31 -2.85
C LEU A 348 7.81 2.06 -3.10
N ALA A 349 6.70 1.39 -2.88
CA ALA A 349 5.34 1.89 -3.09
C ALA A 349 4.76 2.41 -1.77
N ILE A 350 4.52 3.72 -1.70
CA ILE A 350 3.81 4.34 -0.58
C ILE A 350 2.32 4.30 -0.92
N GLU A 351 1.67 3.30 -0.36
CA GLU A 351 0.25 3.01 -0.51
C GLU A 351 -0.55 3.82 0.52
N VAL A 352 -1.56 4.55 0.04
CA VAL A 352 -2.42 5.38 0.89
C VAL A 352 -3.78 4.69 0.95
N GLU A 353 -3.98 3.91 2.01
CA GLU A 353 -5.26 3.21 2.24
C GLU A 353 -6.37 4.23 2.55
N PRO A 354 -7.65 3.95 2.21
CA PRO A 354 -8.74 4.91 2.33
C PRO A 354 -8.88 5.63 3.69
N PRO A 355 -8.68 4.97 4.87
CA PRO A 355 -8.77 5.66 6.15
C PRO A 355 -7.67 6.73 6.36
N PHE A 356 -6.57 6.64 5.62
CA PHE A 356 -5.39 7.49 5.77
C PHE A 356 -5.26 8.55 4.67
N GLU A 357 -6.30 8.73 3.85
CA GLU A 357 -6.53 9.94 3.07
C GLU A 357 -7.19 11.03 3.93
N TRP A 358 -7.23 12.26 3.42
CA TRP A 358 -7.93 13.36 4.08
C TRP A 358 -9.45 13.16 4.16
N GLU A 359 -10.03 12.43 3.20
CA GLU A 359 -11.40 11.91 3.28
C GLU A 359 -11.60 11.00 4.50
N GLY A 360 -10.73 10.00 4.66
CA GLY A 360 -10.73 9.11 5.82
C GLY A 360 -10.61 9.88 7.14
N PHE A 361 -9.71 10.87 7.19
CA PHE A 361 -9.57 11.76 8.34
C PHE A 361 -10.86 12.56 8.64
N ALA A 362 -11.58 13.03 7.61
CA ALA A 362 -12.86 13.72 7.79
C ALA A 362 -13.94 12.79 8.36
N HIS A 363 -14.01 11.52 7.91
CA HIS A 363 -14.90 10.53 8.49
C HIS A 363 -14.55 10.19 9.95
N ILE A 364 -13.27 10.03 10.26
CA ILE A 364 -12.80 9.81 11.64
C ILE A 364 -13.17 10.99 12.53
N ALA A 365 -13.01 12.22 12.03
CA ALA A 365 -13.37 13.43 12.77
C ALA A 365 -14.88 13.53 13.03
N LEU A 366 -15.71 13.18 12.04
CA LEU A 366 -17.16 13.09 12.18
C LEU A 366 -17.54 12.05 13.25
N HIS A 367 -16.97 10.85 13.16
CA HIS A 367 -17.19 9.77 14.12
C HIS A 367 -16.86 10.22 15.55
N CYS A 368 -15.65 10.77 15.77
CA CYS A 368 -15.22 11.24 17.09
C CYS A 368 -16.15 12.31 17.66
N TRP A 369 -16.60 13.25 16.82
CA TRP A 369 -17.51 14.31 17.24
C TRP A 369 -18.88 13.76 17.63
N VAL A 370 -19.45 12.86 16.82
CA VAL A 370 -20.76 12.21 17.07
C VAL A 370 -20.74 11.41 18.37
N GLU A 371 -19.71 10.60 18.60
CA GLU A 371 -19.59 9.78 19.80
C GLU A 371 -19.52 10.63 21.08
N LYS A 372 -18.87 11.80 21.04
CA LYS A 372 -18.88 12.75 22.17
C LYS A 372 -20.28 13.31 22.45
N GLN A 373 -21.08 13.57 21.42
CA GLN A 373 -22.46 14.03 21.61
C GLN A 373 -23.36 12.95 22.23
N LYS A 374 -23.14 11.67 21.88
CA LYS A 374 -23.87 10.54 22.48
C LYS A 374 -23.59 10.38 23.97
N LEU A 375 -22.37 10.70 24.42
CA LEU A 375 -21.92 10.59 25.81
C LEU A 375 -22.32 11.79 26.70
N GLY A 376 -22.46 13.00 26.15
CA GLY A 376 -22.68 14.25 26.89
C GLY A 376 -24.10 14.53 27.42
N GLY A 377 -24.97 13.53 27.59
CA GLY A 377 -26.41 13.75 27.92
C GLY A 377 -26.98 12.91 29.06
N SER A 378 -27.93 13.47 29.83
CA SER A 378 -28.69 12.75 30.87
C SER A 378 -29.58 11.64 30.26
N ARG A 379 -29.69 10.49 30.94
CA ARG A 379 -30.28 9.23 30.44
C ARG A 379 -31.78 9.24 30.11
N PHE A 380 -32.58 10.19 30.61
CA PHE A 380 -34.02 10.01 30.73
C PHE A 380 -34.91 10.67 29.64
N ASP A 381 -34.36 11.43 28.68
CA ASP A 381 -35.19 12.18 27.70
C ASP A 381 -34.53 12.33 26.31
N ARG A 382 -33.71 11.35 25.87
CA ARG A 382 -32.73 11.56 24.78
C ARG A 382 -32.54 10.43 23.75
N SER A 383 -33.35 9.37 23.72
CA SER A 383 -33.19 8.28 22.73
C SER A 383 -33.37 8.78 21.30
N ARG A 384 -34.50 9.45 21.01
CA ARG A 384 -34.85 9.96 19.68
C ARG A 384 -33.84 10.98 19.11
N ALA A 385 -33.28 11.84 19.96
CA ALA A 385 -32.28 12.82 19.52
C ALA A 385 -30.91 12.19 19.19
N LYS A 386 -30.56 11.08 19.86
CA LYS A 386 -29.33 10.32 19.58
C LYS A 386 -29.45 9.48 18.31
N GLU A 387 -30.63 8.93 18.08
CA GLU A 387 -31.00 8.24 16.86
C GLU A 387 -30.92 9.19 15.66
N GLU A 388 -31.61 10.34 15.72
CA GLU A 388 -31.56 11.38 14.69
C GLU A 388 -30.13 11.89 14.42
N THR A 389 -29.31 12.02 15.46
CA THR A 389 -27.87 12.35 15.35
C THR A 389 -27.09 11.31 14.55
N SER A 390 -27.42 10.02 14.71
CA SER A 390 -26.75 8.92 14.01
C SER A 390 -27.18 8.85 12.54
N LEU A 391 -28.46 9.08 12.26
CA LEU A 391 -28.99 9.17 10.89
C LEU A 391 -28.36 10.35 10.10
N PHE A 392 -28.25 11.53 10.72
CA PHE A 392 -27.55 12.66 10.08
C PHE A 392 -26.06 12.40 9.88
N ALA A 393 -25.41 11.68 10.80
CA ALA A 393 -24.02 11.27 10.62
C ALA A 393 -23.85 10.36 9.40
N LEU A 394 -24.74 9.38 9.20
CA LEU A 394 -24.74 8.52 8.01
C LEU A 394 -24.85 9.32 6.71
N VAL A 395 -25.80 10.26 6.62
CA VAL A 395 -25.90 11.12 5.43
C VAL A 395 -24.64 11.96 5.23
N LEU A 396 -24.04 12.46 6.31
CA LEU A 396 -22.83 13.28 6.21
C LEU A 396 -21.61 12.45 5.80
N HIS A 397 -21.49 11.18 6.23
CA HIS A 397 -20.50 10.25 5.69
C HIS A 397 -20.66 10.10 4.16
N VAL A 398 -21.89 9.85 3.68
CA VAL A 398 -22.14 9.75 2.24
C VAL A 398 -21.82 11.07 1.51
N ALA A 399 -22.19 12.21 2.09
CA ALA A 399 -21.92 13.51 1.48
C ALA A 399 -20.42 13.86 1.42
N ILE A 400 -19.63 13.49 2.45
CA ILE A 400 -18.16 13.60 2.42
C ILE A 400 -17.59 12.77 1.26
N ARG A 401 -18.06 11.53 1.08
CA ARG A 401 -17.62 10.66 -0.03
C ARG A 401 -17.96 11.29 -1.39
N LEU A 402 -19.17 11.81 -1.57
CA LEU A 402 -19.56 12.47 -2.82
C LEU A 402 -18.71 13.71 -3.11
N LEU A 403 -18.42 14.53 -2.10
CA LEU A 403 -17.58 15.70 -2.25
C LEU A 403 -16.12 15.33 -2.62
N SER A 404 -15.58 14.29 -1.98
CA SER A 404 -14.21 13.80 -2.22
C SER A 404 -13.95 13.32 -3.66
N ASN A 405 -15.00 12.98 -4.40
CA ASN A 405 -14.89 12.61 -5.80
C ASN A 405 -14.63 13.81 -6.72
N ASN A 406 -14.86 15.03 -6.24
CA ASN A 406 -14.70 16.26 -7.01
C ASN A 406 -13.62 17.20 -6.44
N ASP A 407 -13.31 17.10 -5.15
CA ASP A 407 -12.32 17.96 -4.47
C ASP A 407 -10.99 17.20 -4.25
N PRO A 408 -9.91 17.58 -4.98
CA PRO A 408 -8.61 16.89 -4.87
C PRO A 408 -7.97 16.90 -3.49
N ILE A 409 -8.37 17.81 -2.60
CA ILE A 409 -7.78 17.89 -1.26
C ILE A 409 -8.12 16.65 -0.44
N PHE A 410 -9.34 16.13 -0.59
CA PHE A 410 -9.81 14.94 0.14
C PHE A 410 -9.03 13.69 -0.24
N ARG A 411 -8.58 13.61 -1.51
CA ARG A 411 -7.82 12.46 -2.02
C ARG A 411 -6.35 12.49 -1.66
N LYS A 412 -5.82 13.56 -1.06
CA LYS A 412 -4.41 13.61 -0.62
C LYS A 412 -4.17 12.72 0.59
N ALA A 413 -2.95 12.23 0.72
CA ALA A 413 -2.55 11.47 1.90
C ALA A 413 -2.59 12.36 3.15
N CYS A 414 -3.20 11.83 4.21
CA CYS A 414 -3.20 12.45 5.52
C CYS A 414 -1.96 11.96 6.28
N ILE A 415 -1.01 12.87 6.51
CA ILE A 415 0.28 12.56 7.15
C ILE A 415 0.36 13.08 8.58
N VAL A 416 -0.78 13.21 9.27
CA VAL A 416 -0.88 13.69 10.66
C VAL A 416 -0.15 12.79 11.65
N ALA A 417 0.01 11.50 11.33
CA ALA A 417 0.73 10.52 12.14
C ALA A 417 2.17 10.25 11.65
N ALA A 418 2.71 11.09 10.75
CA ALA A 418 4.09 10.98 10.30
C ALA A 418 5.07 11.07 11.49
N LYS A 419 5.91 10.05 11.64
CA LYS A 419 6.97 10.03 12.66
C LYS A 419 8.21 10.71 12.12
N LEU A 420 8.39 11.97 12.47
CA LEU A 420 9.61 12.71 12.18
C LEU A 420 10.62 12.54 13.31
N PRO A 421 11.93 12.40 13.00
CA PRO A 421 12.95 12.21 14.01
C PRO A 421 13.02 13.37 15.00
N SER A 422 13.33 13.04 16.25
CA SER A 422 13.37 13.98 17.37
C SER A 422 14.80 14.45 17.67
N SER A 423 15.42 15.31 16.83
CA SER A 423 16.64 16.01 17.26
C SER A 423 17.09 17.26 16.47
N SER A 424 17.08 18.42 17.17
CA SER A 424 17.94 19.64 17.05
C SER A 424 17.15 20.96 16.96
N SER A 425 17.71 22.10 17.36
CA SER A 425 16.97 23.38 17.51
C SER A 425 16.40 23.96 16.20
N CYS A 426 16.97 23.62 15.05
CA CYS A 426 16.52 24.02 13.71
C CYS A 426 15.24 23.27 13.26
N THR A 427 14.95 22.12 13.88
CA THR A 427 13.85 21.20 13.52
C THR A 427 12.47 21.74 13.91
N THR A 428 12.40 22.60 14.93
CA THR A 428 11.12 23.08 15.45
C THR A 428 10.32 23.86 14.41
N ALA A 429 10.98 24.62 13.52
CA ALA A 429 10.30 25.47 12.55
C ALA A 429 9.64 24.68 11.42
N HIS A 430 10.35 23.73 10.81
CA HIS A 430 9.81 22.90 9.71
C HIS A 430 8.75 21.91 10.22
N LEU A 431 8.96 21.31 11.40
CA LEU A 431 7.95 20.47 12.05
C LEU A 431 6.69 21.26 12.39
N LYS A 432 6.84 22.48 12.89
CA LYS A 432 5.70 23.37 13.15
C LYS A 432 5.01 23.77 11.85
N ALA A 433 5.76 24.05 10.79
CA ALA A 433 5.21 24.36 9.48
C ALA A 433 4.41 23.18 8.91
N LEU A 434 4.93 21.95 8.99
CA LEU A 434 4.23 20.76 8.55
C LEU A 434 2.94 20.53 9.37
N ARG A 435 3.01 20.57 10.71
CA ARG A 435 1.82 20.44 11.57
C ARG A 435 0.79 21.53 11.31
N SER A 436 1.24 22.77 11.10
CA SER A 436 0.37 23.88 10.74
C SER A 436 -0.29 23.63 9.39
N SER A 437 0.47 23.13 8.40
CA SER A 437 -0.06 22.79 7.08
C SER A 437 -1.15 21.72 7.19
N GLN A 438 -0.95 20.66 7.98
CA GLN A 438 -1.97 19.61 8.15
C GLN A 438 -3.25 20.19 8.77
N ARG A 439 -3.13 21.03 9.80
CA ARG A 439 -4.30 21.69 10.40
C ARG A 439 -5.01 22.60 9.39
N SER A 440 -4.26 23.40 8.63
CA SER A 440 -4.83 24.28 7.61
C SER A 440 -5.56 23.50 6.50
N THR A 441 -5.05 22.32 6.11
CA THR A 441 -5.75 21.43 5.17
C THR A 441 -7.07 20.93 5.75
N PHE A 442 -7.10 20.54 7.02
CA PHE A 442 -8.35 20.17 7.68
C PHE A 442 -9.35 21.35 7.75
N ASP A 443 -8.89 22.55 8.09
CA ASP A 443 -9.73 23.76 8.10
C ASP A 443 -10.28 24.10 6.70
N GLU A 444 -9.55 23.80 5.63
CA GLU A 444 -10.01 23.92 4.25
C GLU A 444 -11.08 22.88 3.90
N ILE A 445 -10.90 21.62 4.33
CA ILE A 445 -11.90 20.55 4.19
C ILE A 445 -13.21 20.93 4.89
N LEU A 446 -13.15 21.42 6.13
CA LEU A 446 -14.36 21.84 6.87
C LEU A 446 -15.10 22.98 6.15
N ARG A 447 -14.35 23.95 5.60
CA ARG A 447 -14.95 25.02 4.78
C ARG A 447 -15.56 24.50 3.48
N SER A 448 -14.93 23.52 2.84
CA SER A 448 -15.46 22.86 1.64
C SER A 448 -16.75 22.11 1.98
N LEU A 449 -16.81 21.39 3.11
CA LEU A 449 -18.01 20.72 3.59
C LEU A 449 -19.15 21.69 3.88
N GLU A 450 -18.89 22.77 4.63
CA GLU A 450 -19.94 23.74 4.97
C GLU A 450 -20.54 24.42 3.72
N LYS A 451 -19.74 24.59 2.66
CA LYS A 451 -20.16 25.28 1.44
C LYS A 451 -20.77 24.37 0.38
N ASN A 452 -20.22 23.16 0.20
CA ASN A 452 -20.45 22.34 -0.98
C ASN A 452 -21.18 21.02 -0.67
N CYS A 453 -21.37 20.66 0.61
CA CYS A 453 -22.05 19.42 0.99
C CYS A 453 -23.53 19.44 0.58
N SER A 454 -23.96 18.40 -0.16
CA SER A 454 -25.33 18.28 -0.68
C SER A 454 -26.12 17.18 0.02
N PHE A 455 -27.08 17.58 0.87
CA PHE A 455 -28.04 16.65 1.49
C PHE A 455 -28.83 15.86 0.44
N LYS A 456 -29.28 16.55 -0.61
CA LYS A 456 -30.15 15.98 -1.64
C LYS A 456 -29.44 14.90 -2.45
N GLU A 457 -28.17 15.12 -2.81
CA GLU A 457 -27.41 14.12 -3.57
C GLU A 457 -27.06 12.91 -2.70
N ALA A 458 -26.67 13.14 -1.44
CA ALA A 458 -26.39 12.07 -0.49
C ALA A 458 -27.65 11.22 -0.23
N LEU A 459 -28.79 11.85 0.06
CA LEU A 459 -30.05 11.14 0.29
C LEU A 459 -30.48 10.36 -0.97
N LYS A 460 -30.40 10.97 -2.16
CA LYS A 460 -30.72 10.28 -3.41
C LYS A 460 -29.84 9.05 -3.65
N SER A 461 -28.55 9.15 -3.33
CA SER A 461 -27.63 8.00 -3.44
C SER A 461 -28.02 6.86 -2.50
N ILE A 462 -28.49 7.19 -1.29
CA ILE A 462 -28.96 6.22 -0.30
C ILE A 462 -30.29 5.60 -0.75
N GLU A 463 -31.25 6.42 -1.18
CA GLU A 463 -32.56 5.97 -1.68
C GLU A 463 -32.41 4.98 -2.84
N LEU A 464 -31.48 5.23 -3.77
CA LEU A 464 -31.21 4.33 -4.90
C LEU A 464 -30.71 2.95 -4.43
N ALA A 465 -29.75 2.92 -3.51
CA ALA A 465 -29.22 1.67 -2.97
C ALA A 465 -30.27 0.86 -2.22
N VAL A 466 -31.11 1.52 -1.42
CA VAL A 466 -32.23 0.88 -0.70
C VAL A 466 -33.27 0.33 -1.69
N GLN A 467 -33.63 1.10 -2.73
CA GLN A 467 -34.56 0.64 -3.76
C GLN A 467 -34.04 -0.58 -4.54
N GLU A 468 -32.73 -0.63 -4.79
CA GLU A 468 -32.08 -1.73 -5.49
C GLU A 468 -31.74 -2.91 -4.57
N ASN A 469 -31.93 -2.77 -3.25
CA ASN A 469 -31.47 -3.72 -2.23
C ASN A 469 -29.99 -4.09 -2.44
N ASN A 470 -29.16 -3.06 -2.66
CA ASN A 470 -27.75 -3.20 -3.03
C ASN A 470 -26.87 -2.24 -2.20
N ASP A 471 -26.04 -2.77 -1.31
CA ASP A 471 -25.11 -2.02 -0.46
C ASP A 471 -23.68 -1.96 -1.02
N GLU A 472 -23.39 -2.58 -2.17
CA GLU A 472 -22.08 -2.52 -2.83
C GLU A 472 -21.51 -1.09 -2.97
N PRO A 473 -22.32 -0.07 -3.36
CA PRO A 473 -21.85 1.32 -3.46
C PRO A 473 -21.35 1.92 -2.14
N PHE A 474 -21.66 1.28 -1.01
CA PHE A 474 -21.31 1.73 0.33
C PHE A 474 -20.22 0.87 1.00
N LEU A 475 -19.71 -0.18 0.37
CA LEU A 475 -18.63 -1.02 0.93
C LEU A 475 -17.38 -0.23 1.32
N TRP A 476 -17.13 0.94 0.71
CA TRP A 476 -16.03 1.84 1.09
C TRP A 476 -16.09 2.29 2.56
N MET A 477 -17.25 2.23 3.22
CA MET A 477 -17.43 2.65 4.62
C MET A 477 -17.21 1.52 5.62
N SER A 478 -16.96 0.29 5.15
CA SER A 478 -16.82 -0.90 6.00
C SER A 478 -15.73 -0.76 7.07
N TRP A 479 -14.64 -0.06 6.75
CA TRP A 479 -13.52 0.17 7.67
C TRP A 479 -13.91 1.04 8.88
N LEU A 480 -15.02 1.79 8.83
CA LEU A 480 -15.53 2.56 9.97
C LEU A 480 -15.92 1.66 11.15
N ARG A 481 -16.19 0.36 10.91
CA ARG A 481 -16.43 -0.64 11.98
C ARG A 481 -15.31 -0.72 13.01
N HIS A 482 -14.10 -0.35 12.61
CA HIS A 482 -12.91 -0.41 13.46
C HIS A 482 -12.80 0.78 14.40
N LEU A 483 -13.62 1.82 14.21
CA LEU A 483 -13.66 2.97 15.12
C LEU A 483 -14.51 2.63 16.37
N PRO A 484 -14.09 3.05 17.57
CA PRO A 484 -14.83 2.74 18.80
C PRO A 484 -16.25 3.31 18.78
N GLN A 485 -17.26 2.46 18.98
CA GLN A 485 -18.66 2.86 19.14
C GLN A 485 -19.08 2.76 20.62
N GLY A 486 -19.29 3.92 21.25
CA GLY A 486 -19.79 4.05 22.61
C GLY A 486 -21.31 4.21 22.67
N GLY A 487 -21.89 4.07 23.87
CA GLY A 487 -23.32 4.26 24.09
C GLY A 487 -24.13 2.96 24.15
N ASP A 488 -25.41 3.05 23.80
CA ASP A 488 -26.36 1.93 23.85
C ASP A 488 -26.08 0.92 22.73
N ALA A 489 -26.26 -0.37 22.99
CA ALA A 489 -26.01 -1.41 21.98
C ALA A 489 -26.93 -1.26 20.76
N ASP A 490 -28.15 -0.77 21.00
CA ASP A 490 -29.20 -0.59 19.99
C ASP A 490 -28.92 0.59 19.01
N LEU A 491 -27.93 1.45 19.30
CA LEU A 491 -27.56 2.60 18.45
C LEU A 491 -26.23 2.37 17.72
N ARG A 492 -25.73 1.13 17.71
CA ARG A 492 -24.52 0.77 16.98
C ARG A 492 -24.86 0.53 15.53
N ILE A 493 -24.02 1.08 14.66
CA ILE A 493 -24.14 0.89 13.21
C ILE A 493 -23.25 -0.28 12.83
N ASP A 494 -23.84 -1.31 12.22
CA ASP A 494 -23.09 -2.38 11.59
C ASP A 494 -22.62 -1.92 10.20
N PHE A 495 -21.39 -1.41 10.12
CA PHE A 495 -20.81 -1.00 8.84
C PHE A 495 -20.46 -2.18 7.92
N CYS A 496 -20.59 -3.44 8.37
CA CYS A 496 -20.51 -4.62 7.50
C CYS A 496 -21.85 -4.95 6.82
N ASN A 497 -22.96 -4.48 7.36
CA ASN A 497 -24.31 -4.66 6.82
C ASN A 497 -25.11 -3.37 7.00
N ILE A 498 -24.78 -2.37 6.18
CA ILE A 498 -25.29 -1.01 6.37
C ILE A 498 -26.74 -0.85 5.90
N LEU A 499 -27.25 -1.78 5.10
CA LEU A 499 -28.53 -1.63 4.39
C LEU A 499 -29.70 -1.40 5.36
N GLU A 500 -29.75 -2.12 6.48
CA GLU A 500 -30.77 -1.95 7.52
C GLU A 500 -30.77 -0.51 8.08
N ALA A 501 -29.60 0.04 8.39
CA ALA A 501 -29.47 1.41 8.86
C ALA A 501 -29.84 2.45 7.79
N LEU A 502 -29.65 2.14 6.51
CA LEU A 502 -30.06 3.00 5.40
C LEU A 502 -31.57 2.97 5.16
N GLU A 503 -32.23 1.82 5.34
CA GLU A 503 -33.69 1.68 5.26
C GLU A 503 -34.38 2.53 6.34
N GLU A 504 -33.93 2.41 7.59
CA GLU A 504 -34.43 3.23 8.71
C GLU A 504 -34.26 4.74 8.44
N LEU A 505 -33.10 5.12 7.88
CA LEU A 505 -32.81 6.50 7.49
C LEU A 505 -33.79 7.03 6.44
N VAL A 506 -34.04 6.24 5.39
CA VAL A 506 -34.97 6.62 4.30
C VAL A 506 -36.39 6.74 4.85
N GLU A 507 -36.83 5.80 5.69
CA GLU A 507 -38.16 5.87 6.33
C GLU A 507 -38.30 7.14 7.18
N ALA A 508 -37.30 7.42 8.02
CA ALA A 508 -37.30 8.59 8.90
C ALA A 508 -37.36 9.92 8.14
N PHE A 509 -36.62 10.06 7.04
CA PHE A 509 -36.53 11.33 6.29
C PHE A 509 -37.62 11.49 5.24
N SER A 510 -38.25 10.40 4.77
CA SER A 510 -39.38 10.45 3.83
C SER A 510 -40.61 11.15 4.41
N SER A 511 -40.78 11.09 5.74
CA SER A 511 -41.95 11.66 6.42
C SER A 511 -41.98 13.20 6.44
N ASN A 512 -40.80 13.86 6.47
CA ASN A 512 -40.70 15.33 6.42
C ASN A 512 -39.34 15.80 5.84
N PRO A 513 -39.20 15.85 4.50
CA PRO A 513 -37.91 16.12 3.85
C PRO A 513 -37.38 17.54 4.09
N GLU A 514 -38.26 18.54 4.23
CA GLU A 514 -37.84 19.93 4.51
C GLU A 514 -37.22 20.04 5.91
N GLN A 515 -37.84 19.40 6.91
CA GLN A 515 -37.30 19.37 8.26
C GLN A 515 -35.97 18.60 8.32
N ALA A 516 -35.87 17.48 7.60
CA ALA A 516 -34.63 16.70 7.51
C ALA A 516 -33.49 17.53 6.89
N LEU A 517 -33.76 18.29 5.82
CA LEU A 517 -32.79 19.18 5.20
C LEU A 517 -32.31 20.29 6.16
N VAL A 518 -33.22 20.94 6.88
CA VAL A 518 -32.88 21.97 7.87
C VAL A 518 -32.07 21.36 9.03
N GLY A 519 -32.49 20.19 9.51
CA GLY A 519 -31.80 19.42 10.55
C GLY A 519 -30.38 19.05 10.15
N PHE A 520 -30.22 18.49 8.94
CA PHE A 520 -28.92 18.14 8.36
C PHE A 520 -28.02 19.36 8.20
N THR A 521 -28.54 20.47 7.67
CA THR A 521 -27.76 21.70 7.51
C THR A 521 -27.26 22.21 8.86
N GLY A 522 -28.13 22.21 9.87
CA GLY A 522 -27.76 22.57 11.25
C GLY A 522 -26.75 21.60 11.86
N PHE A 523 -26.87 20.30 11.58
CA PHE A 523 -25.94 19.27 12.03
C PHE A 523 -24.55 19.47 11.43
N THR A 524 -24.46 19.62 10.09
CA THR A 524 -23.21 19.84 9.36
C THR A 524 -22.51 21.13 9.81
N SER A 525 -23.24 22.23 10.01
CA SER A 525 -22.64 23.47 10.52
C SER A 525 -22.10 23.33 11.95
N ARG A 526 -22.83 22.63 12.84
CA ARG A 526 -22.32 22.32 14.19
C ARG A 526 -21.07 21.44 14.14
N PHE A 527 -21.06 20.43 13.29
CA PHE A 527 -19.88 19.59 13.08
C PHE A 527 -18.68 20.44 12.65
N CYS A 528 -18.81 21.20 11.56
CA CYS A 528 -17.71 22.01 11.02
C CYS A 528 -17.19 23.05 12.02
N ARG A 529 -18.05 23.59 12.88
CA ARG A 529 -17.69 24.61 13.87
C ARG A 529 -17.08 24.07 15.16
N TYR A 530 -17.49 22.87 15.59
CA TYR A 530 -17.19 22.36 16.93
C TYR A 530 -16.39 21.05 16.94
N VAL A 531 -16.06 20.47 15.77
CA VAL A 531 -15.15 19.33 15.68
C VAL A 531 -13.77 19.71 16.22
N VAL A 532 -13.17 18.82 17.01
CA VAL A 532 -11.87 19.04 17.62
C VAL A 532 -10.84 18.20 16.88
N TYR A 533 -9.95 18.87 16.15
CA TYR A 533 -8.88 18.25 15.38
C TYR A 533 -8.05 17.22 16.17
N GLN A 534 -7.77 17.51 17.44
CA GLN A 534 -6.94 16.65 18.30
C GLN A 534 -7.57 15.28 18.55
N ASP A 535 -8.89 15.22 18.73
CA ASP A 535 -9.61 13.96 18.94
C ASP A 535 -9.49 13.06 17.69
N ALA A 536 -9.63 13.67 16.51
CA ALA A 536 -9.48 12.97 15.24
C ALA A 536 -8.05 12.44 15.07
N CYS A 537 -7.02 13.20 15.47
CA CYS A 537 -5.63 12.72 15.44
C CYS A 537 -5.39 11.51 16.36
N GLU A 538 -5.95 11.49 17.57
CA GLU A 538 -5.81 10.36 18.50
C GLU A 538 -6.49 9.10 17.95
N SER A 539 -7.71 9.23 17.44
CA SER A 539 -8.45 8.13 16.81
C SER A 539 -7.76 7.62 15.55
N PHE A 540 -7.28 8.52 14.69
CA PHE A 540 -6.47 8.20 13.51
C PHE A 540 -5.21 7.42 13.88
N GLY A 541 -4.47 7.87 14.91
CA GLY A 541 -3.27 7.19 15.39
C GLY A 541 -3.56 5.80 15.93
N THR A 542 -4.68 5.64 16.63
CA THR A 542 -5.15 4.34 17.13
C THR A 542 -5.47 3.38 15.98
N LEU A 543 -6.26 3.84 15.00
CA LEU A 543 -6.61 3.06 13.83
C LEU A 543 -5.36 2.65 13.03
N LEU A 544 -4.44 3.59 12.80
CA LEU A 544 -3.17 3.33 12.13
C LEU A 544 -2.36 2.24 12.85
N GLN A 545 -2.33 2.27 14.19
CA GLN A 545 -1.64 1.26 14.97
C GLN A 545 -2.30 -0.13 14.85
N MET A 546 -3.62 -0.20 14.73
CA MET A 546 -4.33 -1.45 14.47
C MET A 546 -3.92 -2.03 13.10
N TYR A 547 -4.01 -1.24 12.03
CA TYR A 547 -3.54 -1.64 10.68
C TYR A 547 -2.09 -2.13 10.72
N ARG A 548 -1.19 -1.34 11.31
CA ARG A 548 0.24 -1.69 11.40
C ARG A 548 0.47 -2.97 12.18
N THR A 549 -0.32 -3.26 13.21
CA THR A 549 -0.17 -4.49 13.99
C THR A 549 -0.41 -5.70 13.09
N THR A 550 -1.54 -5.73 12.38
CA THR A 550 -1.90 -6.84 11.49
C THR A 550 -0.94 -6.96 10.30
N ARG A 551 -0.56 -5.84 9.67
CA ARG A 551 0.43 -5.86 8.57
C ARG A 551 1.80 -6.35 9.02
N ASN A 552 2.24 -5.99 10.23
CA ASN A 552 3.50 -6.50 10.78
C ASN A 552 3.42 -7.99 11.13
N GLN A 553 2.29 -8.46 11.67
CA GLN A 553 2.07 -9.90 11.91
C GLN A 553 2.15 -10.67 10.58
N TYR A 554 1.45 -10.20 9.54
CA TYR A 554 1.52 -10.78 8.20
C TYR A 554 2.96 -10.80 7.67
N MET A 555 3.66 -9.66 7.70
CA MET A 555 5.03 -9.54 7.22
C MET A 555 5.98 -10.51 7.93
N ARG A 556 5.92 -10.60 9.27
CA ARG A 556 6.77 -11.52 10.06
C ARG A 556 6.47 -12.98 9.72
N GLY A 557 5.18 -13.32 9.63
CA GLY A 557 4.71 -14.63 9.18
C GLY A 557 5.32 -15.03 7.84
N MET A 558 5.22 -14.14 6.85
CA MET A 558 5.76 -14.39 5.51
C MET A 558 7.29 -14.46 5.49
N LEU A 559 7.98 -13.60 6.24
CA LEU A 559 9.44 -13.65 6.36
C LEU A 559 9.89 -14.99 6.99
N ALA A 560 9.17 -15.50 7.98
CA ALA A 560 9.46 -16.79 8.60
C ALA A 560 9.34 -17.94 7.60
N LEU A 561 8.31 -17.93 6.74
CA LEU A 561 8.15 -18.88 5.63
C LEU A 561 9.25 -18.73 4.56
N HIS A 562 9.91 -17.58 4.48
CA HIS A 562 11.11 -17.36 3.66
C HIS A 562 12.42 -17.69 4.39
N GLY A 563 12.36 -18.25 5.61
CA GLY A 563 13.54 -18.73 6.34
C GLY A 563 14.25 -17.66 7.18
N ALA A 564 13.62 -16.50 7.38
CA ALA A 564 14.19 -15.39 8.14
C ALA A 564 14.69 -15.80 9.54
N HIS A 565 14.02 -16.72 10.24
CA HIS A 565 14.35 -17.08 11.63
C HIS A 565 15.17 -18.38 11.77
N VAL A 566 15.78 -18.85 10.68
CA VAL A 566 16.46 -20.16 10.62
C VAL A 566 17.99 -20.03 10.75
N SER A 567 18.51 -18.80 10.83
CA SER A 567 19.94 -18.48 11.00
C SER A 567 20.37 -18.45 12.46
#